data_AF-A0A2R3QRN7-F1
#
_entry.id   AF-A0A2R3QRN7-F1
#
_cell.length_a   1.000
_cell.length_b   1.000
_cell.length_c   1.000
_cell.angle_alpha   90.00
_cell.angle_beta   90.00
_cell.angle_gamma   90.00
#
_symmetry.space_group_name_H-M   'P 1'
#
loop_
_entity.id
_entity.type
_entity.pdbx_description
1 polymer ?
#
loop_
_entity_poly.entity_id
_entity_poly.type
_entity_poly.pdbx_seq_one_letter_code
_entity_poly.pdbx_strand_id
1 'polypeptide(L)'
;MEQSGVVGLSISGDAQRVTDFRDAPFCTKYVLAQLLGMEQITEDVVRGWIESHTVPTVKIGRHRVINLHRIRRDLDRGKTIFCAGDYSDD
;
A
#
# COMPACT_ATOMS: atom_id res chain seq x y z
N MET A 1 24.46 9.89 14.16
CA MET A 1 23.65 9.33 13.07
C MET A 1 22.23 9.83 13.28
N GLU A 2 21.83 10.86 12.54
CA GLU A 2 20.51 11.49 12.69
C GLU A 2 19.49 10.68 11.89
N GLN A 3 18.58 10.02 12.60
CA GLN A 3 17.49 9.27 11.98
C GLN A 3 16.34 10.26 11.72
N SER A 4 16.29 10.80 10.50
CA SER A 4 15.17 11.61 10.01
C SER A 4 13.99 10.69 9.70
N GLY A 5 13.02 10.63 10.61
CA GLY A 5 11.78 9.88 10.43
C GLY A 5 10.69 10.76 9.80
N VAL A 6 10.08 10.29 8.72
CA VAL A 6 8.90 10.92 8.12
C VAL A 6 7.69 10.69 9.03
N VAL A 7 7.06 11.77 9.50
CA VAL A 7 5.85 11.72 10.34
C VAL A 7 4.64 11.99 9.45
N GLY A 8 3.77 11.00 9.26
CA GLY A 8 2.48 11.18 8.60
C GLY A 8 1.49 11.87 9.55
N LEU A 9 0.85 12.95 9.09
CA LEU A 9 -0.12 13.75 9.84
C LEU A 9 -1.47 13.01 9.98
N SER A 10 -1.93 12.77 11.21
CA SER A 10 -3.29 12.32 11.52
C SER A 10 -4.09 13.48 12.13
N ILE A 11 -5.37 13.62 11.77
CA ILE A 11 -6.31 14.64 12.28
C ILE A 11 -6.74 14.38 13.75
N SER A 12 -6.09 13.46 14.44
CA SER A 12 -6.13 13.31 15.90
C SER A 12 -4.72 12.96 16.34
N GLY A 13 -4.03 13.96 16.89
CA GLY A 13 -2.59 13.98 17.04
C GLY A 13 -2.08 13.10 18.18
N ASP A 14 -1.91 11.82 17.91
CA ASP A 14 -0.95 10.98 18.61
C ASP A 14 -0.04 10.29 17.58
N ALA A 15 1.25 10.64 17.61
CA ALA A 15 2.26 10.08 16.73
C ALA A 15 2.52 8.62 17.11
N GLN A 16 1.81 7.69 16.49
CA GLN A 16 2.04 6.27 16.71
C GLN A 16 3.32 5.85 15.99
N ARG A 17 4.33 5.45 16.77
CA ARG A 17 5.61 4.95 16.25
C ARG A 17 5.35 3.62 15.54
N VAL A 18 5.60 3.58 14.23
CA VAL A 18 5.58 2.36 13.41
C VAL A 18 6.73 1.47 13.88
N THR A 19 6.43 0.42 14.66
CA THR A 19 7.43 -0.46 15.27
C THR A 19 7.64 -1.77 14.53
N ASP A 20 6.80 -2.06 13.53
CA ASP A 20 6.81 -3.32 12.78
C ASP A 20 6.73 -3.06 11.27
N PHE A 21 7.34 -3.91 10.43
CA PHE A 21 7.09 -3.90 8.98
C PHE A 21 5.59 -4.11 8.66
N ARG A 22 4.85 -4.77 9.56
CA ARG A 22 3.38 -4.93 9.51
C ARG A 22 2.62 -3.62 9.71
N ASP A 23 3.28 -2.59 10.22
CA ASP A 23 2.73 -1.24 10.42
C ASP A 23 3.16 -0.27 9.31
N ALA A 24 4.01 -0.70 8.36
CA ALA A 24 4.42 0.15 7.25
C ALA A 24 3.17 0.50 6.41
N PRO A 25 2.80 1.80 6.30
CA PRO A 25 1.56 2.19 5.61
C PRO A 25 1.63 1.93 4.10
N PHE A 26 2.85 1.77 3.57
CA PHE A 26 3.10 1.62 2.14
C PHE A 26 4.12 0.52 1.84
N CYS A 27 3.99 -0.08 0.66
CA CYS A 27 5.04 -0.92 0.09
C CYS A 27 5.27 -0.63 -1.40
N THR A 28 6.41 -1.08 -1.92
CA THR A 28 6.68 -1.02 -3.36
C THR A 28 5.99 -2.18 -4.08
N LYS A 29 5.83 -2.06 -5.40
CA LYS A 29 5.30 -3.14 -6.26
C LYS A 29 6.07 -4.46 -6.10
N TYR A 30 7.40 -4.38 -6.00
CA TYR A 30 8.26 -5.53 -5.75
C TYR A 30 8.00 -6.19 -4.39
N VAL A 31 7.82 -5.39 -3.33
CA VAL A 31 7.51 -5.93 -2.00
C VAL A 31 6.13 -6.57 -1.97
N LEU A 32 5.12 -5.98 -2.63
CA LEU A 32 3.80 -6.60 -2.73
C LEU A 32 3.86 -7.95 -3.48
N ALA A 33 4.59 -8.03 -4.59
CA ALA A 33 4.80 -9.27 -5.32
C ALA A 33 5.45 -10.36 -4.44
N GLN A 34 6.46 -10.00 -3.64
CA GLN A 34 7.07 -10.92 -2.67
C GLN A 34 6.08 -11.40 -1.61
N LEU A 35 5.27 -10.51 -1.04
CA LEU A 35 4.27 -10.86 -0.02
C LEU A 35 3.18 -11.80 -0.57
N LEU A 36 2.86 -11.70 -1.85
CA LEU A 36 1.87 -12.54 -2.53
C LEU A 36 2.45 -13.83 -3.13
N GLY A 37 3.76 -14.03 -3.02
CA GLY A 37 4.48 -15.16 -3.61
C GLY A 37 4.86 -14.89 -5.06
N MET A 38 6.16 -14.63 -5.29
CA MET A 38 6.69 -14.27 -6.61
C MET A 38 6.58 -15.36 -7.68
N GLU A 39 6.31 -16.60 -7.29
CA GLU A 39 6.07 -17.71 -8.23
C GLU A 39 4.77 -17.52 -9.03
N GLN A 40 3.81 -16.78 -8.47
CA GLN A 40 2.49 -16.57 -9.08
C GLN A 40 2.25 -15.11 -9.45
N ILE A 41 2.72 -14.18 -8.63
CA ILE A 41 2.49 -12.74 -8.80
C ILE A 41 3.82 -12.04 -9.03
N THR A 42 4.05 -11.59 -10.27
CA THR A 42 5.25 -10.82 -10.63
C THR A 42 5.04 -9.33 -10.39
N GLU A 43 6.14 -8.57 -10.38
CA GLU A 43 6.10 -7.11 -10.29
C GLU A 43 5.32 -6.46 -11.45
N ASP A 44 5.33 -7.06 -12.65
CA ASP A 44 4.58 -6.59 -13.82
C ASP A 44 3.07 -6.75 -13.63
N VAL A 45 2.63 -7.85 -13.00
CA VAL A 45 1.22 -8.07 -12.65
C VAL A 45 0.76 -7.00 -11.66
N VAL A 46 1.57 -6.73 -10.63
CA VAL A 46 1.29 -5.66 -9.66
C VAL A 46 1.26 -4.29 -10.34
N ARG A 47 2.15 -4.03 -11.31
CA ARG A 47 2.08 -2.79 -12.11
C ARG A 47 0.75 -2.70 -12.85
N GLY A 48 0.27 -3.79 -13.46
CA GLY A 48 -1.05 -3.84 -14.08
C GLY A 48 -2.17 -3.44 -13.12
N TRP A 49 -2.15 -3.95 -11.89
CA TRP A 49 -3.14 -3.58 -10.87
C TRP A 49 -3.07 -2.11 -10.44
N ILE A 50 -1.88 -1.52 -10.44
CA ILE A 50 -1.69 -0.09 -10.17
C ILE A 50 -2.30 0.74 -11.31
N GLU A 51 -2.06 0.35 -12.56
CA GLU A 51 -2.56 1.06 -13.75
C GLU A 51 -4.08 0.94 -13.91
N SER A 52 -4.65 -0.22 -13.55
CA SER A 52 -6.10 -0.47 -13.58
C SER A 52 -6.83 -0.01 -12.32
N HIS A 53 -6.14 0.67 -11.39
CA HIS A 53 -6.72 1.10 -10.11
C HIS A 53 -7.36 -0.05 -9.31
N THR A 54 -6.80 -1.26 -9.41
CA THR A 54 -7.27 -2.45 -8.69
C THR A 54 -6.75 -2.49 -7.26
N VAL A 55 -5.59 -1.89 -7.00
CA VAL A 55 -5.02 -1.77 -5.65
C VAL A 55 -4.94 -0.30 -5.25
N PRO A 56 -5.15 0.05 -3.97
CA PRO A 56 -5.06 1.43 -3.52
C PRO A 56 -3.59 1.88 -3.58
N THR A 57 -3.35 3.03 -4.21
CA THR A 57 -1.99 3.57 -4.36
C THR A 57 -1.90 5.01 -3.91
N VAL A 58 -0.69 5.42 -3.52
CA VAL A 58 -0.37 6.83 -3.23
C VAL A 58 0.78 7.23 -4.13
N LYS A 59 0.65 8.40 -4.77
CA LYS A 59 1.71 9.00 -5.58
C LYS A 59 2.61 9.84 -4.68
N ILE A 60 3.88 9.45 -4.59
CA ILE A 60 4.93 10.19 -3.86
C ILE A 60 5.96 10.63 -4.90
N GLY A 61 5.93 11.92 -5.25
CA GLY A 61 6.76 12.46 -6.32
C GLY A 61 6.49 11.77 -7.67
N ARG A 62 7.52 11.10 -8.22
CA ARG A 62 7.43 10.34 -9.49
C ARG A 62 7.15 8.85 -9.30
N HIS A 63 6.98 8.38 -8.06
CA HIS A 63 6.74 6.98 -7.75
C HIS A 63 5.31 6.76 -7.25
N ARG A 64 4.75 5.60 -7.54
CA ARG A 64 3.53 5.09 -6.89
C ARG A 64 3.91 3.98 -5.92
N VAL A 65 3.38 4.06 -4.71
CA VAL A 65 3.49 3.02 -3.68
C VAL A 65 2.09 2.50 -3.35
N ILE A 66 1.99 1.25 -2.92
CA ILE A 66 0.72 0.62 -2.58
C ILE A 66 0.38 0.96 -1.12
N ASN A 67 -0.86 1.37 -0.87
CA ASN A 67 -1.37 1.71 0.47
C ASN A 67 -1.86 0.44 1.19
N LEU A 68 -0.97 -0.17 1.98
CA LEU A 68 -1.27 -1.38 2.74
C LEU A 68 -2.33 -1.14 3.82
N HIS A 69 -2.36 0.06 4.40
CA HIS A 69 -3.36 0.41 5.41
C HIS A 69 -4.78 0.34 4.83
N ARG A 70 -4.97 0.82 3.59
CA ARG A 70 -6.28 0.74 2.93
C ARG A 70 -6.69 -0.69 2.59
N ILE A 71 -5.75 -1.50 2.08
CA ILE A 71 -5.99 -2.94 1.83
C ILE A 71 -6.45 -3.63 3.12
N ARG A 72 -5.72 -3.44 4.22
CA ARG A 72 -6.06 -4.05 5.51
C ARG A 72 -7.47 -3.65 5.98
N ARG A 73 -7.79 -2.36 5.92
CA ARG A 73 -9.11 -1.85 6.32
C ARG A 73 -10.24 -2.43 5.47
N ASP A 74 -10.03 -2.61 4.17
CA ASP A 74 -11.04 -3.19 3.28
C ASP A 74 -11.20 -4.70 3.55
N LEU A 75 -10.10 -5.41 3.82
CA LEU A 75 -10.13 -6.82 4.27
C LEU A 75 -10.88 -6.96 5.61
N ASP A 76 -10.60 -6.11 6.60
CA ASP A 76 -11.27 -6.10 7.92
C ASP A 76 -12.79 -5.81 7.79
N ARG A 77 -13.20 -5.13 6.72
CA ARG A 77 -14.62 -4.90 6.37
C ARG A 77 -15.26 -6.05 5.60
N GLY A 78 -14.50 -7.12 5.32
CA GLY A 78 -14.99 -8.31 4.62
C GLY A 78 -14.87 -8.23 3.10
N LYS A 79 -14.12 -7.27 2.53
CA LYS A 79 -13.83 -7.28 1.10
C LYS A 79 -12.93 -8.46 0.76
N THR A 80 -13.36 -9.29 -0.18
CA THR A 80 -12.62 -10.50 -0.59
C THR A 80 -12.09 -10.43 -2.02
N ILE A 81 -12.61 -9.51 -2.84
CA ILE A 81 -12.25 -9.33 -4.25
C ILE A 81 -11.88 -7.87 -4.47
N PHE A 82 -10.76 -7.65 -5.16
CA PHE A 82 -10.30 -6.34 -5.62
C PHE A 82 -10.41 -6.31 -7.15
N CYS A 83 -11.21 -5.40 -7.69
CA CYS A 83 -11.54 -5.27 -9.11
C CYS A 83 -10.87 -4.04 -9.72
N ALA A 84 -10.67 -4.05 -11.04
CA ALA A 84 -10.26 -2.86 -11.78
C ALA A 84 -11.26 -1.70 -11.55
N GLY A 85 -10.73 -0.52 -11.27
CA GLY A 85 -11.50 0.68 -10.97
C GLY A 85 -11.91 0.85 -9.51
N ASP A 86 -11.67 -0.12 -8.62
CA ASP A 86 -12.05 -0.01 -7.21
C ASP A 86 -11.45 1.20 -6.49
N TYR A 87 -10.33 1.72 -7.00
CA TYR A 87 -9.61 2.89 -6.48
C TYR A 87 -9.36 3.94 -7.58
N SER A 88 -10.30 4.10 -8.53
CA SER A 88 -10.21 5.15 -9.57
C SER A 88 -10.48 6.55 -9.05
N ASP A 89 -11.24 6.64 -7.96
CA ASP A 89 -11.76 7.90 -7.42
C ASP A 89 -10.85 8.50 -6.32
N ASP A 90 -9.77 7.80 -5.98
CA ASP A 90 -8.71 8.22 -5.05
C ASP A 90 -7.55 8.94 -5.80
#